data_AF-A0A139KVV9-F1
#
_entry.id   AF-A0A139KVV9-F1
#
_cell.length_a   1.000
_cell.length_b   1.000
_cell.length_c   1.000
_cell.angle_alpha   90.00
_cell.angle_beta   90.00
_cell.angle_gamma   90.00
#
_symmetry.space_group_name_H-M   'P 1'
#
loop_
_entity.id
_entity.type
_entity.pdbx_description
1 polymer ?
#
loop_
_entity_poly.entity_id
_entity_poly.type
_entity_poly.pdbx_seq_one_letter_code
_entity_poly.pdbx_strand_id
1 'polypeptide(L)'
;MKKHRLILLIGLCLLLFVSCSKDELFPDFIYEMTVSKEAINVVPEGTDETVEVKSNYAWTAESNATWCKLSLESGPEGTSSFHIKVEKNHNIEERVAEVTVTAGTVVRKIRVVQLNPDGFEFVDLPTEVVVDGLESILELQVKTNMRLEATSEDGWIVSLKDNIVPGNPPKTALFRIMFKDNTTDTPRSTVVKINGEGLPESYAKTFTVTQEVAPIADKNDQRIIGTWLVTKVLNGMTSELALLGATMKFEEEGIYSETLASGQKSAGVWEVRGDRLAIYYSDSRRYIYLEDTSDGINGTMTTTDIHSTILYKSHLSAYNGDGFGVSIVDLTNTKLTYMMIMNGDLSNVSESGLCISQKENPTITDKKYVSKSGGAVIVGEIPDLYSGDVYHVRGYRIEGSQTIYTADTRIEMPVQDIDGNDYKIVKIGQQYWLAENLRVTKYNDGTPIEYCDKNHTIEWTAAGDSKRGAYSWIFGEDPNWIWDGDNFNNGVVNRQARFYGGIYNWHAVVDKRRLAPEGWHIPSKEEFVVLLGSIGASTEDFASGDMNYMNGLLAHDHYQNITGWTGWAVSGRATDGSWKSWNSLSARETSWWSSDISEGGYPWLIYHRRGDSGDSGISWTYQNEGWTVRCIRDTAK
;
A
#
# COMPACT_ATOMS: atom_id res chain seq x y z
N MET A 1 -11.33 6.89 -79.97
CA MET A 1 -11.06 6.19 -81.25
C MET A 1 -10.55 4.79 -80.91
N LYS A 2 -11.43 3.81 -80.67
CA LYS A 2 -11.95 2.81 -81.64
C LYS A 2 -10.87 1.99 -82.36
N LYS A 3 -10.66 0.74 -81.90
CA LYS A 3 -10.74 -0.58 -82.59
C LYS A 3 -10.17 -1.63 -81.59
N HIS A 4 -10.89 -2.50 -80.87
CA HIS A 4 -11.84 -3.58 -81.23
C HIS A 4 -11.33 -4.42 -82.41
N ARG A 5 -11.27 -5.75 -82.42
CA ARG A 5 -11.49 -6.90 -81.51
C ARG A 5 -11.17 -8.11 -82.44
N LEU A 6 -10.51 -9.17 -82.01
CA LEU A 6 -10.89 -10.53 -82.45
C LEU A 6 -10.34 -11.60 -81.48
N ILE A 7 -11.28 -12.42 -81.00
CA ILE A 7 -11.14 -13.59 -80.11
C ILE A 7 -11.60 -14.79 -80.93
N LEU A 8 -11.01 -15.98 -80.69
CA LEU A 8 -11.48 -17.38 -80.82
C LEU A 8 -10.31 -18.25 -81.38
N LEU A 9 -9.98 -19.46 -80.93
CA LEU A 9 -10.74 -20.50 -80.24
C LEU A 9 -9.77 -21.55 -79.59
N ILE A 10 -9.95 -21.80 -78.29
CA ILE A 10 -9.95 -23.07 -77.52
C ILE A 10 -9.08 -24.27 -78.00
N GLY A 11 -8.08 -24.60 -77.16
CA GLY A 11 -8.01 -25.87 -76.40
C GLY A 11 -7.49 -27.14 -77.08
N LEU A 12 -6.33 -27.63 -76.63
CA LEU A 12 -6.20 -29.03 -76.22
C LEU A 12 -4.99 -29.21 -75.28
N CYS A 13 -5.26 -29.85 -74.15
CA CYS A 13 -4.32 -30.27 -73.12
C CYS A 13 -3.30 -31.31 -73.61
N LEU A 14 -2.09 -31.23 -73.00
CA LEU A 14 -1.24 -32.34 -72.55
C LEU A 14 -0.84 -33.43 -73.57
N LEU A 15 0.42 -33.36 -74.05
CA LEU A 15 1.56 -34.22 -73.65
C LEU A 15 2.54 -34.50 -74.80
N LEU A 16 3.83 -34.22 -74.51
CA LEU A 16 5.03 -34.99 -74.88
C LEU A 16 5.54 -34.96 -76.35
N PHE A 17 6.51 -34.10 -76.63
CA PHE A 17 7.96 -34.39 -76.64
C PHE A 17 8.74 -33.35 -77.47
N VAL A 18 9.65 -32.64 -76.79
CA VAL A 18 11.02 -32.26 -77.20
C VAL A 18 11.22 -31.58 -78.56
N SER A 19 11.64 -30.32 -78.51
CA SER A 19 12.86 -29.90 -79.21
C SER A 19 13.54 -28.75 -78.48
N CYS A 20 14.87 -28.85 -78.39
CA CYS A 20 15.80 -28.13 -77.53
C CYS A 20 16.14 -26.72 -78.06
N SER A 21 16.16 -25.72 -77.18
CA SER A 21 17.11 -24.61 -77.24
C SER A 21 17.81 -24.52 -75.89
N LYS A 22 19.15 -24.62 -75.90
CA LYS A 22 20.01 -24.67 -74.72
C LYS A 22 20.02 -23.32 -74.00
N ASP A 23 19.27 -23.24 -72.90
CA ASP A 23 19.61 -22.38 -71.77
C ASP A 23 20.48 -23.22 -70.82
N GLU A 24 21.78 -22.91 -70.75
CA GLU A 24 22.62 -23.41 -69.66
C GLU A 24 22.30 -22.58 -68.40
N LEU A 25 21.25 -22.99 -67.70
CA LEU A 25 21.04 -22.69 -66.28
C LEU A 25 22.19 -23.38 -65.51
N PHE A 26 23.25 -22.65 -65.24
CA PHE A 26 24.19 -23.05 -64.18
C PHE A 26 23.42 -23.10 -62.86
N PRO A 27 23.57 -24.14 -62.03
CA PRO A 27 22.96 -24.13 -60.71
C PRO A 27 23.53 -22.95 -59.91
N ASP A 28 22.66 -22.10 -59.35
CA ASP A 28 23.07 -21.06 -58.41
C ASP A 28 23.94 -21.72 -57.33
N PHE A 29 25.18 -21.25 -57.17
CA PHE A 29 26.07 -21.79 -56.13
C PHE A 29 25.45 -21.48 -54.77
N ILE A 30 24.94 -22.50 -54.08
CA ILE A 30 24.33 -22.35 -52.76
C ILE A 30 25.43 -22.34 -51.71
N TYR A 31 25.65 -21.19 -51.08
CA TYR A 31 26.53 -21.08 -49.93
C TYR A 31 25.86 -21.71 -48.70
N GLU A 32 26.59 -22.57 -48.00
CA GLU A 32 26.16 -23.21 -46.76
C GLU A 32 27.24 -23.02 -45.70
N MET A 33 26.83 -22.51 -44.53
CA MET A 33 27.71 -22.34 -43.38
C MET A 33 26.97 -22.56 -42.07
N THR A 34 27.63 -23.28 -41.16
CA THR A 34 27.24 -23.40 -39.76
C THR A 34 28.39 -23.00 -38.84
N VAL A 35 28.06 -22.42 -37.70
CA VAL A 35 28.98 -22.12 -36.62
C VAL A 35 28.59 -22.98 -35.41
N SER A 36 29.56 -23.46 -34.66
CA SER A 36 29.28 -24.33 -33.50
C SER A 36 28.64 -23.61 -32.31
N LYS A 37 28.68 -22.27 -32.29
CA LYS A 37 28.14 -21.41 -31.22
C LYS A 37 27.50 -20.17 -31.82
N GLU A 38 26.28 -19.85 -31.40
CA GLU A 38 25.59 -18.59 -31.76
C GLU A 38 25.67 -17.55 -30.62
N ALA A 39 26.00 -18.00 -29.40
CA ALA A 39 26.21 -17.14 -28.24
C ALA A 39 27.32 -17.68 -27.34
N ILE A 40 28.05 -16.76 -26.70
CA ILE A 40 29.12 -17.05 -25.73
C ILE A 40 28.93 -16.12 -24.53
N ASN A 41 28.87 -16.70 -23.33
CA ASN A 41 28.81 -15.95 -22.07
C ASN A 41 30.14 -16.08 -21.33
N VAL A 42 30.73 -14.95 -20.96
CA VAL A 42 32.09 -14.87 -20.41
C VAL A 42 32.08 -14.18 -19.06
N VAL A 43 32.82 -14.74 -18.10
CA VAL A 43 33.04 -14.13 -16.78
C VAL A 43 33.96 -12.90 -16.89
N PRO A 44 34.01 -12.03 -15.86
CA PRO A 44 34.74 -10.76 -15.96
C PRO A 44 36.24 -10.91 -16.27
N GLU A 45 36.89 -12.00 -15.82
CA GLU A 45 38.32 -12.26 -16.05
C GLU A 45 38.67 -12.51 -17.53
N GLY A 46 37.68 -12.79 -18.38
CA GLY A 46 37.90 -13.14 -19.79
C GLY A 46 38.09 -14.64 -19.99
N THR A 47 38.16 -15.05 -21.26
CA THR A 47 38.34 -16.45 -21.67
C THR A 47 38.79 -16.53 -23.13
N ASP A 48 39.32 -17.69 -23.53
CA ASP A 48 39.57 -18.06 -24.92
C ASP A 48 38.60 -19.18 -25.33
N GLU A 49 37.68 -18.90 -26.25
CA GLU A 49 36.61 -19.82 -26.66
C GLU A 49 36.79 -20.29 -28.10
N THR A 50 36.77 -21.61 -28.32
CA THR A 50 36.86 -22.18 -29.67
C THR A 50 35.50 -22.17 -30.36
N VAL A 51 35.48 -21.72 -31.62
CA VAL A 51 34.34 -21.80 -32.54
C VAL A 51 34.75 -22.62 -33.76
N GLU A 52 33.97 -23.64 -34.09
CA GLU A 52 34.11 -24.42 -35.32
C GLU A 52 33.18 -23.86 -36.40
N VAL A 53 33.72 -23.68 -37.60
CA VAL A 53 33.01 -23.25 -38.80
C VAL A 53 33.03 -24.40 -39.79
N LYS A 54 31.85 -24.84 -40.23
CA LYS A 54 31.69 -25.77 -41.36
C LYS A 54 31.08 -24.98 -42.50
N SER A 55 31.85 -24.78 -43.56
CA SER A 55 31.44 -23.99 -44.71
C SER A 55 31.79 -24.70 -46.00
N ASN A 56 30.91 -24.64 -47.01
CA ASN A 56 31.22 -25.12 -48.36
C ASN A 56 31.96 -24.07 -49.21
N TYR A 57 32.39 -22.96 -48.59
CA TYR A 57 33.14 -21.87 -49.21
C TYR A 57 34.12 -21.24 -48.20
N ALA A 58 35.16 -20.57 -48.68
CA ALA A 58 36.06 -19.81 -47.80
C ALA A 58 35.29 -18.74 -47.01
N TRP A 59 35.67 -18.53 -45.76
CA TRP A 59 34.95 -17.64 -44.84
C TRP A 59 35.88 -16.59 -44.23
N THR A 60 35.30 -15.47 -43.80
CA THR A 60 35.95 -14.42 -43.00
C THR A 60 35.21 -14.21 -41.69
N ALA A 61 35.90 -13.74 -40.66
CA ALA A 61 35.32 -13.41 -39.37
C ALA A 61 35.86 -12.06 -38.88
N GLU A 62 34.96 -11.23 -38.33
CA GLU A 62 35.32 -9.94 -37.74
C GLU A 62 34.58 -9.72 -36.41
N SER A 63 35.20 -8.98 -35.49
CA SER A 63 34.58 -8.56 -34.22
C SER A 63 34.32 -7.06 -34.25
N ASN A 64 33.15 -6.62 -33.77
CA ASN A 64 32.84 -5.21 -33.66
C ASN A 64 33.46 -4.52 -32.41
N ALA A 65 34.20 -5.26 -31.59
CA ALA A 65 34.72 -4.78 -30.31
C ALA A 65 36.21 -5.07 -30.13
N THR A 66 36.97 -4.09 -29.65
CA THR A 66 38.43 -4.16 -29.49
C THR A 66 38.90 -5.14 -28.39
N TRP A 67 38.05 -5.41 -27.40
CA TRP A 67 38.29 -6.34 -26.29
C TRP A 67 37.94 -7.80 -26.62
N CYS A 68 37.31 -8.04 -27.77
CA CYS A 68 36.92 -9.36 -28.26
C CYS A 68 37.72 -9.66 -29.55
N LYS A 69 38.83 -10.37 -29.42
CA LYS A 69 39.82 -10.58 -30.49
C LYS A 69 39.70 -11.96 -31.11
N LEU A 70 39.99 -12.07 -32.40
CA LEU A 70 39.95 -13.35 -33.12
C LEU A 70 41.38 -13.87 -33.32
N SER A 71 41.61 -15.17 -33.12
CA SER A 71 42.91 -15.78 -33.42
C SER A 71 43.17 -15.90 -34.92
N LEU A 72 42.11 -15.99 -35.70
CA LEU A 72 42.09 -16.07 -37.17
C LEU A 72 40.86 -15.33 -37.68
N GLU A 73 41.03 -14.52 -38.71
CA GLU A 73 39.96 -13.71 -39.32
C GLU A 73 39.47 -14.31 -40.66
N SER A 74 40.00 -15.48 -41.05
CA SER A 74 39.57 -16.20 -42.25
C SER A 74 39.93 -17.69 -42.20
N GLY A 75 39.21 -18.51 -42.96
CA GLY A 75 39.52 -19.93 -43.12
C GLY A 75 39.05 -20.51 -44.47
N PRO A 76 39.57 -21.71 -44.82
CA PRO A 76 39.24 -22.37 -46.08
C PRO A 76 37.83 -23.00 -46.06
N GLU A 77 37.39 -23.47 -47.22
CA GLU A 77 36.24 -24.38 -47.32
C GLU A 77 36.50 -25.69 -46.56
N GLY A 78 35.43 -26.31 -46.06
CA GLY A 78 35.47 -27.47 -45.17
C GLY A 78 35.27 -27.09 -43.70
N THR A 79 35.84 -27.90 -42.80
CA THR A 79 35.76 -27.69 -41.34
C THR A 79 37.04 -27.02 -40.85
N SER A 80 36.91 -25.88 -40.20
CA SER A 80 38.04 -25.17 -39.56
C SER A 80 37.57 -24.50 -38.27
N SER A 81 38.51 -24.05 -37.44
CA SER A 81 38.20 -23.40 -36.16
C SER A 81 39.05 -22.16 -35.92
N PHE A 82 38.50 -21.23 -35.14
CA PHE A 82 39.20 -20.08 -34.61
C PHE A 82 38.85 -19.88 -33.13
N HIS A 83 39.67 -19.12 -32.41
CA HIS A 83 39.44 -18.75 -31.03
C HIS A 83 38.95 -17.31 -30.93
N ILE A 84 37.90 -17.10 -30.15
CA ILE A 84 37.48 -15.79 -29.67
C ILE A 84 38.15 -15.56 -28.32
N LYS A 85 39.07 -14.60 -28.27
CA LYS A 85 39.81 -14.18 -27.07
C LYS A 85 39.15 -12.95 -26.47
N VAL A 86 38.57 -13.11 -25.29
CA VAL A 86 37.87 -12.05 -24.57
C VAL A 86 38.77 -11.52 -23.46
N GLU A 87 39.17 -10.25 -23.55
CA GLU A 87 39.98 -9.59 -22.53
C GLU A 87 39.19 -9.37 -21.22
N LYS A 88 39.90 -9.17 -20.10
CA LYS A 88 39.27 -8.86 -18.80
C LYS A 88 38.39 -7.60 -18.88
N ASN A 89 37.21 -7.64 -18.28
CA ASN A 89 36.35 -6.47 -18.08
C ASN A 89 36.69 -5.79 -16.75
N HIS A 90 37.11 -4.53 -16.82
CA HIS A 90 37.41 -3.70 -15.65
C HIS A 90 36.26 -2.78 -15.25
N ASN A 91 35.22 -2.69 -16.09
CA ASN A 91 34.09 -1.80 -15.86
C ASN A 91 32.96 -2.57 -15.19
N ILE A 92 32.30 -1.95 -14.21
CA ILE A 92 31.13 -2.53 -13.53
C ILE A 92 29.90 -2.70 -14.45
N GLU A 93 29.98 -2.30 -15.73
CA GLU A 93 28.95 -2.57 -16.73
C GLU A 93 29.22 -3.87 -17.51
N GLU A 94 28.16 -4.61 -17.79
CA GLU A 94 28.19 -5.68 -18.80
C GLU A 94 28.55 -5.07 -20.16
N ARG A 95 29.34 -5.81 -20.95
CA ARG A 95 29.68 -5.42 -22.32
C ARG A 95 29.39 -6.53 -23.30
N VAL A 96 28.92 -6.15 -24.48
CA VAL A 96 28.49 -7.08 -25.54
C VAL A 96 29.28 -6.79 -26.81
N ALA A 97 29.75 -7.85 -27.45
CA ALA A 97 30.35 -7.83 -28.77
C ALA A 97 29.59 -8.75 -29.72
N GLU A 98 29.69 -8.47 -31.01
CA GLU A 98 29.19 -9.32 -32.09
C GLU A 98 30.36 -9.74 -32.96
N VAL A 99 30.53 -11.06 -33.12
CA VAL A 99 31.47 -11.63 -34.09
C VAL A 99 30.68 -12.08 -35.31
N THR A 100 30.97 -11.48 -36.46
CA THR A 100 30.30 -11.75 -37.73
C THR A 100 31.17 -12.67 -38.57
N VAL A 101 30.65 -13.87 -38.89
CA VAL A 101 31.28 -14.84 -39.79
C VAL A 101 30.54 -14.81 -41.13
N THR A 102 31.26 -14.69 -42.24
CA THR A 102 30.69 -14.54 -43.59
C THR A 102 31.31 -15.55 -44.54
N ALA A 103 30.49 -16.30 -45.28
CA ALA A 103 30.90 -17.18 -46.37
C ALA A 103 30.00 -16.94 -47.58
N GLY A 104 30.53 -16.29 -48.62
CA GLY A 104 29.74 -15.86 -49.78
C GLY A 104 28.59 -14.92 -49.36
N THR A 105 27.34 -15.35 -49.57
CA THR A 105 26.14 -14.60 -49.16
C THR A 105 25.60 -14.99 -47.78
N VAL A 106 26.17 -16.01 -47.12
CA VAL A 106 25.71 -16.46 -45.80
C VAL A 106 26.46 -15.72 -44.70
N VAL A 107 25.69 -15.08 -43.81
CA VAL A 107 26.20 -14.40 -42.62
C VAL A 107 25.70 -15.11 -41.37
N ARG A 108 26.60 -15.32 -40.41
CA ARG A 108 26.30 -15.82 -39.06
C ARG A 108 26.86 -14.84 -38.04
N LYS A 109 26.08 -14.56 -37.01
CA LYS A 109 26.46 -13.64 -35.94
C LYS A 109 26.56 -14.41 -34.64
N ILE A 110 27.67 -14.26 -33.95
CA ILE A 110 27.93 -14.86 -32.64
C ILE A 110 27.89 -13.74 -31.62
N ARG A 111 26.92 -13.80 -30.69
CA ARG A 111 26.77 -12.82 -29.62
C ARG A 111 27.69 -13.17 -28.46
N VAL A 112 28.66 -12.31 -28.15
CA VAL A 112 29.58 -12.47 -27.02
C VAL A 112 29.17 -11.52 -25.92
N VAL A 113 28.74 -12.06 -24.78
CA VAL A 113 28.34 -11.30 -23.59
C VAL A 113 29.40 -11.50 -22.52
N GLN A 114 30.02 -10.43 -22.05
CA GLN A 114 30.94 -10.49 -20.93
C GLN A 114 30.36 -9.78 -19.72
N LEU A 115 30.23 -10.52 -18.62
CA LEU A 115 29.72 -10.02 -17.34
C LEU A 115 30.66 -8.94 -16.76
N ASN A 116 30.09 -8.08 -15.92
CA ASN A 116 30.83 -7.10 -15.12
C ASN A 116 31.52 -7.74 -13.90
N PRO A 117 32.68 -7.22 -13.46
CA PRO A 117 33.22 -7.56 -12.15
C PRO A 117 32.35 -6.98 -11.04
N ASP A 118 32.58 -7.52 -9.86
CA ASP A 118 32.07 -7.04 -8.58
C ASP A 118 32.66 -5.65 -8.27
N GLY A 119 31.79 -4.64 -8.08
CA GLY A 119 32.21 -3.27 -7.79
C GLY A 119 31.08 -2.28 -7.55
N PHE A 120 31.46 -1.03 -7.26
CA PHE A 120 30.53 0.05 -6.94
C PHE A 120 31.03 1.42 -7.42
N GLU A 121 30.09 2.30 -7.77
CA GLU A 121 30.34 3.67 -8.19
C GLU A 121 29.28 4.61 -7.59
N PHE A 122 29.73 5.65 -6.88
CA PHE A 122 28.85 6.67 -6.32
C PHE A 122 28.56 7.75 -7.37
N VAL A 123 27.32 8.25 -7.40
CA VAL A 123 26.92 9.34 -8.30
C VAL A 123 27.57 10.66 -7.86
N ASP A 124 27.54 10.96 -6.57
CA ASP A 124 28.17 12.12 -5.96
C ASP A 124 28.62 11.77 -4.54
N LEU A 125 29.90 11.43 -4.38
CA LEU A 125 30.49 11.16 -3.06
C LEU A 125 31.11 12.46 -2.53
N PRO A 126 30.62 13.01 -1.41
CA PRO A 126 31.19 14.23 -0.85
C PRO A 126 32.64 14.01 -0.41
N THR A 127 33.45 15.07 -0.40
CA THR A 127 34.78 15.03 0.22
C THR A 127 34.71 15.27 1.73
N GLU A 128 33.77 16.12 2.14
CA GLU A 128 33.53 16.50 3.54
C GLU A 128 32.02 16.72 3.78
N VAL A 129 31.55 16.32 4.96
CA VAL A 129 30.16 16.51 5.41
C VAL A 129 30.17 17.07 6.83
N VAL A 130 29.31 18.07 7.10
CA VAL A 130 29.05 18.57 8.46
C VAL A 130 27.63 18.18 8.85
N VAL A 131 27.46 17.55 10.00
CA VAL A 131 26.16 17.10 10.53
C VAL A 131 25.90 17.64 11.93
N ASP A 132 24.62 17.70 12.31
CA ASP A 132 24.22 18.03 13.66
C ASP A 132 24.71 16.98 14.67
N GLY A 133 24.72 17.34 15.95
CA GLY A 133 25.19 16.44 16.99
C GLY A 133 24.26 15.27 17.30
N LEU A 134 23.05 15.25 16.76
CA LEU A 134 22.10 14.16 16.96
C LEU A 134 22.31 13.05 15.93
N GLU A 135 21.69 11.90 16.17
CA GLU A 135 21.71 10.78 15.24
C GLU A 135 21.17 11.22 13.89
N SER A 136 21.97 11.08 12.84
CA SER A 136 21.59 11.54 11.49
C SER A 136 21.98 10.50 10.44
N ILE A 137 21.29 10.57 9.29
CA ILE A 137 21.49 9.65 8.17
C ILE A 137 21.93 10.43 6.95
N LEU A 138 23.05 10.02 6.37
CA LEU A 138 23.48 10.42 5.04
C LEU A 138 23.05 9.36 4.02
N GLU A 139 22.30 9.77 3.01
CA GLU A 139 21.91 8.92 1.89
C GLU A 139 22.76 9.23 0.65
N LEU A 140 23.42 8.21 0.12
CA LEU A 140 24.30 8.31 -1.04
C LEU A 140 23.76 7.44 -2.18
N GLN A 141 23.59 8.02 -3.35
CA GLN A 141 23.18 7.28 -4.54
C GLN A 141 24.37 6.51 -5.11
N VAL A 142 24.24 5.19 -5.23
CA VAL A 142 25.31 4.30 -5.66
C VAL A 142 24.80 3.32 -6.71
N LYS A 143 25.63 3.03 -7.72
CA LYS A 143 25.44 1.92 -8.64
C LYS A 143 26.36 0.77 -8.20
N THR A 144 25.77 -0.36 -7.85
CA THR A 144 26.52 -1.50 -7.29
C THR A 144 25.83 -2.82 -7.61
N ASN A 145 26.61 -3.89 -7.70
CA ASN A 145 26.13 -5.28 -7.79
C ASN A 145 26.39 -6.09 -6.51
N MET A 146 26.86 -5.42 -5.45
CA MET A 146 27.31 -6.02 -4.19
C MET A 146 26.82 -5.23 -2.98
N ARG A 147 26.89 -5.86 -1.80
CA ARG A 147 26.70 -5.16 -0.52
C ARG A 147 27.87 -4.23 -0.25
N LEU A 148 27.56 -3.11 0.39
CA LEU A 148 28.53 -2.10 0.80
C LEU A 148 28.56 -1.99 2.32
N GLU A 149 29.71 -1.63 2.84
CA GLU A 149 29.97 -1.38 4.25
C GLU A 149 30.74 -0.07 4.40
N ALA A 150 30.19 0.83 5.21
CA ALA A 150 30.82 1.99 5.79
C ALA A 150 31.35 1.68 7.20
N THR A 151 32.61 2.05 7.42
CA THR A 151 33.35 1.86 8.67
C THR A 151 34.06 3.15 9.07
N SER A 152 34.46 3.23 10.34
CA SER A 152 35.30 4.29 10.91
C SER A 152 36.15 3.67 12.01
N GLU A 153 37.31 4.26 12.29
CA GLU A 153 38.22 3.76 13.35
C GLU A 153 37.62 3.90 14.76
N ASP A 154 36.78 4.90 14.97
CA ASP A 154 36.19 5.29 16.25
C ASP A 154 34.77 4.75 16.47
N GLY A 155 34.17 4.08 15.48
CA GLY A 155 33.01 3.20 15.67
C GLY A 155 31.65 3.89 15.89
N TRP A 156 31.56 5.20 15.65
CA TRP A 156 30.30 5.94 15.68
C TRP A 156 29.61 6.04 14.31
N ILE A 157 30.23 5.51 13.26
CA ILE A 157 29.62 5.30 11.94
C ILE A 157 29.01 3.90 11.86
N VAL A 158 27.74 3.80 11.45
CA VAL A 158 27.03 2.54 11.28
C VAL A 158 26.47 2.45 9.87
N SER A 159 26.80 1.36 9.18
CA SER A 159 26.12 1.00 7.94
C SER A 159 24.74 0.48 8.25
N LEU A 160 23.71 1.08 7.67
CA LEU A 160 22.37 0.52 7.75
C LEU A 160 22.29 -0.66 6.78
N LYS A 161 21.63 -1.75 7.19
CA LYS A 161 21.38 -2.90 6.30
C LYS A 161 20.35 -2.47 5.26
N ASP A 162 20.84 -1.88 4.18
CA ASP A 162 20.01 -1.29 3.14
C ASP A 162 19.42 -2.32 2.17
N ASN A 163 18.46 -1.86 1.38
CA ASN A 163 17.80 -2.57 0.29
C ASN A 163 18.73 -2.89 -0.89
N ILE A 164 20.06 -2.83 -0.71
CA ILE A 164 21.03 -3.19 -1.74
C ILE A 164 21.06 -4.71 -1.84
N VAL A 165 20.38 -5.23 -2.86
CA VAL A 165 20.37 -6.65 -3.21
C VAL A 165 21.51 -6.92 -4.19
N PRO A 166 22.51 -7.74 -3.83
CA PRO A 166 23.57 -8.13 -4.75
C PRO A 166 23.02 -8.81 -6.00
N GLY A 167 23.73 -8.66 -7.11
CA GLY A 167 23.41 -9.34 -8.35
C GLY A 167 23.76 -8.52 -9.58
N ASN A 168 23.97 -9.25 -10.68
CA ASN A 168 24.20 -8.66 -11.99
C ASN A 168 22.88 -8.54 -12.76
N PRO A 169 22.69 -7.48 -13.56
CA PRO A 169 23.56 -6.30 -13.68
C PRO A 169 23.50 -5.40 -12.43
N PRO A 170 24.52 -4.54 -12.19
CA PRO A 170 24.50 -3.59 -11.08
C PRO A 170 23.27 -2.69 -11.13
N LYS A 171 22.73 -2.38 -9.95
CA LYS A 171 21.54 -1.54 -9.80
C LYS A 171 21.89 -0.25 -9.09
N THR A 172 21.18 0.81 -9.42
CA THR A 172 21.21 2.05 -8.65
C THR A 172 20.36 1.89 -7.40
N ALA A 173 20.92 2.23 -6.25
CA ALA A 173 20.28 2.16 -4.95
C ALA A 173 20.72 3.34 -4.07
N LEU A 174 20.02 3.53 -2.94
CA LEU A 174 20.43 4.43 -1.88
C LEU A 174 21.21 3.62 -0.84
N PHE A 175 22.45 4.05 -0.59
CA PHE A 175 23.29 3.58 0.51
C PHE A 175 23.19 4.58 1.66
N ARG A 176 22.83 4.11 2.84
CA ARG A 176 22.52 4.93 4.01
C ARG A 176 23.53 4.68 5.11
N ILE A 177 24.19 5.75 5.50
CA ILE A 177 25.20 5.76 6.56
C ILE A 177 24.62 6.52 7.72
N MET A 178 24.67 5.92 8.89
CA MET A 178 24.24 6.56 10.12
C MET A 178 25.42 7.07 10.93
N PHE A 179 25.24 8.28 11.45
CA PHE A 179 26.07 8.90 12.46
C PHE A 179 25.37 8.78 13.81
N LYS A 180 25.97 8.11 14.80
CA LYS A 180 25.42 8.07 16.17
C LYS A 180 25.44 9.46 16.81
N ASP A 181 24.69 9.67 17.89
CA ASP A 181 24.75 10.91 18.69
C ASP A 181 26.20 11.24 19.11
N ASN A 182 26.58 12.52 19.03
CA ASN A 182 27.82 13.01 19.62
C ASN A 182 27.60 13.42 21.07
N THR A 183 27.73 12.46 21.97
CA THR A 183 27.61 12.67 23.42
C THR A 183 28.88 13.22 24.08
N THR A 184 29.84 13.71 23.30
CA THR A 184 31.04 14.34 23.83
C THR A 184 30.83 15.84 24.02
N ASP A 185 31.64 16.49 24.85
CA ASP A 185 31.51 17.92 25.13
C ASP A 185 32.08 18.82 24.01
N THR A 186 32.56 18.24 22.91
CA THR A 186 33.20 18.94 21.79
C THR A 186 32.77 18.37 20.44
N PRO A 187 32.77 19.16 19.34
CA PRO A 187 32.59 18.60 18.01
C PRO A 187 33.64 17.50 17.73
N ARG A 188 33.23 16.46 16.99
CA ARG A 188 34.10 15.33 16.64
C ARG A 188 34.19 15.16 15.13
N SER A 189 35.28 14.57 14.64
CA SER A 189 35.48 14.31 13.21
C SER A 189 36.13 12.95 13.00
N THR A 190 35.73 12.26 11.92
CA THR A 190 36.30 10.97 11.52
C THR A 190 36.33 10.84 10.00
N VAL A 191 37.14 9.90 9.50
CA VAL A 191 37.14 9.51 8.10
C VAL A 191 36.24 8.30 7.94
N VAL A 192 35.17 8.46 7.15
CA VAL A 192 34.28 7.36 6.77
C VAL A 192 34.92 6.60 5.62
N LYS A 193 35.09 5.29 5.78
CA LYS A 193 35.59 4.37 4.75
C LYS A 193 34.46 3.50 4.26
N ILE A 194 34.10 3.63 2.98
CA ILE A 194 33.10 2.78 2.32
C ILE A 194 33.79 1.78 1.41
N ASN A 195 33.45 0.50 1.52
CA ASN A 195 33.95 -0.54 0.63
C ASN A 195 32.88 -1.57 0.30
N GLY A 196 33.12 -2.36 -0.74
CA GLY A 196 32.32 -3.54 -1.07
C GLY A 196 32.70 -4.75 -0.20
N GLU A 197 31.70 -5.54 0.19
CA GLU A 197 31.92 -6.77 0.96
C GLU A 197 32.85 -7.72 0.16
N GLY A 198 33.97 -8.11 0.77
CA GLY A 198 34.95 -9.00 0.12
C GLY A 198 35.91 -8.32 -0.87
N LEU A 199 35.78 -7.01 -1.14
CA LEU A 199 36.73 -6.29 -1.98
C LEU A 199 38.03 -5.90 -1.24
N PRO A 200 39.19 -5.91 -1.91
CA PRO A 200 40.43 -5.38 -1.33
C PRO A 200 40.30 -3.91 -0.93
N GLU A 201 41.02 -3.50 0.11
CA GLU A 201 40.94 -2.12 0.62
C GLU A 201 41.33 -1.04 -0.39
N SER A 202 42.09 -1.39 -1.43
CA SER A 202 42.46 -0.48 -2.52
C SER A 202 41.26 0.07 -3.29
N TYR A 203 40.08 -0.55 -3.15
CA TYR A 203 38.84 -0.09 -3.77
C TYR A 203 38.02 0.84 -2.87
N ALA A 204 38.40 0.97 -1.59
CA ALA A 204 37.65 1.76 -0.64
C ALA A 204 37.60 3.24 -1.05
N LYS A 205 36.43 3.85 -0.82
CA LYS A 205 36.20 5.28 -1.00
C LYS A 205 36.08 5.94 0.37
N THR A 206 36.55 7.17 0.49
CA THR A 206 36.59 7.85 1.79
C THR A 206 36.10 9.29 1.71
N PHE A 207 35.49 9.76 2.79
CA PHE A 207 35.16 11.16 3.00
C PHE A 207 35.28 11.50 4.49
N THR A 208 35.46 12.79 4.80
CA THR A 208 35.51 13.25 6.18
C THR A 208 34.12 13.67 6.65
N VAL A 209 33.76 13.32 7.88
CA VAL A 209 32.57 13.85 8.53
C VAL A 209 32.95 14.61 9.79
N THR A 210 32.34 15.77 10.00
CA THR A 210 32.42 16.56 11.23
C THR A 210 31.03 16.64 11.84
N GLN A 211 30.92 16.28 13.11
CA GLN A 211 29.66 16.22 13.84
C GLN A 211 29.71 17.18 15.03
N GLU A 212 28.71 18.06 15.12
CA GLU A 212 28.54 18.98 16.26
C GLU A 212 28.21 18.25 17.56
N VAL A 213 28.12 18.95 18.70
CA VAL A 213 27.75 18.36 20.00
C VAL A 213 26.25 18.11 20.06
N ALA A 214 25.83 16.94 20.55
CA ALA A 214 24.42 16.65 20.77
C ALA A 214 23.84 17.57 21.85
N PRO A 215 22.69 18.21 21.65
CA PRO A 215 22.04 18.99 22.69
C PRO A 215 21.69 18.10 23.90
N ILE A 216 21.93 18.62 25.11
CA ILE A 216 21.56 17.94 26.36
C ILE A 216 20.02 17.92 26.43
N ALA A 217 19.46 16.72 26.63
CA ALA A 217 18.04 16.58 26.89
C ALA A 217 17.68 17.10 28.28
N ASP A 218 16.68 17.97 28.38
CA ASP A 218 16.03 18.25 29.66
C ASP A 218 15.06 17.11 29.98
N LYS A 219 15.49 16.19 30.84
CA LYS A 219 14.67 15.05 31.28
C LYS A 219 13.43 15.47 32.08
N ASN A 220 13.35 16.73 32.50
CA ASN A 220 12.18 17.31 33.17
C ASN A 220 11.26 18.05 32.20
N ASP A 221 11.60 18.13 30.91
CA ASP A 221 10.74 18.76 29.91
C ASP A 221 9.43 17.98 29.79
N GLN A 222 8.36 18.60 30.28
CA GLN A 222 7.05 17.97 30.33
C GLN A 222 6.43 17.72 28.94
N ARG A 223 7.01 18.27 27.86
CA ARG A 223 6.66 17.98 26.45
C ARG A 223 7.26 16.65 25.99
N ILE A 224 8.49 16.37 26.42
CA ILE A 224 9.16 15.07 26.25
C ILE A 224 8.43 14.02 27.08
N ILE A 225 8.07 14.36 28.34
CA ILE A 225 7.26 13.51 29.24
C ILE A 225 5.83 13.34 28.71
N GLY A 226 5.25 14.36 28.10
CA GLY A 226 3.90 14.36 27.53
C GLY A 226 3.79 13.46 26.30
N THR A 227 4.77 13.52 25.41
CA THR A 227 4.87 12.57 24.29
C THR A 227 5.24 11.15 24.78
N TRP A 228 6.02 11.05 25.86
CA TRP A 228 6.23 9.82 26.64
C TRP A 228 4.98 9.35 27.43
N LEU A 229 3.94 10.18 27.52
CA LEU A 229 2.65 9.85 28.14
C LEU A 229 1.53 9.58 27.14
N VAL A 230 1.65 9.97 25.86
CA VAL A 230 0.90 9.31 24.78
C VAL A 230 1.15 7.78 24.85
N THR A 231 2.32 7.42 25.34
CA THR A 231 2.76 6.07 25.63
C THR A 231 2.36 5.56 27.05
N LYS A 232 1.86 6.37 27.99
CA LYS A 232 1.58 5.91 29.37
C LYS A 232 0.13 5.48 29.62
N VAL A 233 -0.81 5.67 28.69
CA VAL A 233 -2.22 5.76 29.08
C VAL A 233 -3.25 4.93 28.30
N LEU A 234 -2.83 3.78 27.79
CA LEU A 234 -3.79 2.77 27.35
C LEU A 234 -4.15 1.72 28.40
N ASN A 235 -3.68 1.82 29.65
CA ASN A 235 -4.37 1.26 30.83
C ASN A 235 -3.86 1.87 32.14
N GLY A 236 -4.80 2.29 33.00
CA GLY A 236 -4.51 3.06 34.20
C GLY A 236 -3.52 2.43 35.20
N MET A 237 -2.80 3.33 35.88
CA MET A 237 -2.09 3.14 37.15
C MET A 237 -1.03 2.02 37.22
N THR A 238 0.02 2.08 36.39
CA THR A 238 1.38 1.59 36.70
C THR A 238 2.37 2.15 35.66
N SER A 239 3.67 1.95 35.83
CA SER A 239 4.75 2.33 34.90
C SER A 239 4.77 1.54 33.58
N GLU A 240 3.62 1.04 33.14
CA GLU A 240 3.44 0.13 32.01
C GLU A 240 2.73 0.85 30.83
N LEU A 241 3.20 0.64 29.60
CA LEU A 241 2.83 1.27 28.33
C LEU A 241 2.17 0.23 27.42
N ALA A 242 0.87 0.24 27.16
CA ALA A 242 0.28 -0.67 26.16
C ALA A 242 0.23 0.00 24.78
N LEU A 243 0.92 -0.52 23.75
CA LEU A 243 0.89 -0.03 22.37
C LEU A 243 0.78 -1.19 21.38
N LEU A 244 -0.19 -1.12 20.45
CA LEU A 244 -0.38 -2.17 19.42
C LEU A 244 -0.50 -3.59 20.03
N GLY A 245 -1.10 -3.68 21.21
CA GLY A 245 -1.23 -4.92 21.99
C GLY A 245 -0.02 -5.28 22.86
N ALA A 246 1.04 -4.46 22.93
CA ALA A 246 2.26 -4.74 23.70
C ALA A 246 2.44 -3.83 24.93
N THR A 247 2.76 -4.37 26.11
CA THR A 247 3.04 -3.63 27.36
C THR A 247 4.53 -3.30 27.54
N MET A 248 4.98 -2.12 27.13
CA MET A 248 6.30 -1.54 27.33
C MET A 248 6.47 -0.92 28.74
N LYS A 249 7.67 -0.66 29.24
CA LYS A 249 7.94 -0.10 30.56
C LYS A 249 9.32 0.56 30.55
N PHE A 250 9.36 1.83 30.91
CA PHE A 250 10.59 2.61 31.08
C PHE A 250 10.88 2.73 32.58
N GLU A 251 12.01 2.19 33.02
CA GLU A 251 12.44 2.24 34.41
C GLU A 251 13.51 3.33 34.61
N GLU A 252 13.82 3.64 35.87
CA GLU A 252 14.99 4.45 36.21
C GLU A 252 16.27 3.83 35.62
N GLU A 253 17.30 4.65 35.40
CA GLU A 253 18.60 4.23 34.84
C GLU A 253 18.61 3.76 33.37
N GLY A 254 17.60 4.11 32.58
CA GLY A 254 17.65 3.87 31.12
C GLY A 254 17.26 2.45 30.72
N ILE A 255 16.54 1.71 31.58
CA ILE A 255 16.07 0.35 31.30
C ILE A 255 14.69 0.38 30.64
N TYR A 256 14.51 -0.45 29.63
CA TYR A 256 13.28 -0.63 28.88
C TYR A 256 12.84 -2.11 28.92
N SER A 257 11.54 -2.37 29.06
CA SER A 257 10.96 -3.71 28.81
C SER A 257 9.66 -3.61 28.02
N GLU A 258 9.24 -4.67 27.32
CA GLU A 258 8.04 -4.76 26.48
C GLU A 258 7.44 -6.16 26.56
N THR A 259 6.12 -6.27 26.62
CA THR A 259 5.38 -7.53 26.64
C THR A 259 4.36 -7.53 25.52
N LEU A 260 4.64 -8.13 24.38
CA LEU A 260 3.75 -8.19 23.21
C LEU A 260 2.40 -8.84 23.55
N ALA A 261 1.39 -8.65 22.69
CA ALA A 261 0.04 -9.25 22.84
C ALA A 261 0.07 -10.78 22.93
N SER A 262 1.11 -11.39 22.36
CA SER A 262 1.42 -12.81 22.44
C SER A 262 1.91 -13.28 23.82
N GLY A 263 2.14 -12.35 24.75
CA GLY A 263 2.78 -12.58 26.04
C GLY A 263 4.32 -12.60 25.99
N GLN A 264 4.92 -12.45 24.81
CA GLN A 264 6.37 -12.43 24.63
C GLN A 264 6.99 -11.17 25.25
N LYS A 265 8.06 -11.33 26.03
CA LYS A 265 8.78 -10.22 26.66
C LYS A 265 10.08 -9.89 25.94
N SER A 266 10.33 -8.60 25.75
CA SER A 266 11.57 -8.01 25.25
C SER A 266 12.10 -7.01 26.27
N ALA A 267 13.41 -6.85 26.35
CA ALA A 267 14.06 -5.86 27.20
C ALA A 267 15.15 -5.13 26.44
N GLY A 268 15.45 -3.91 26.87
CA GLY A 268 16.34 -2.99 26.19
C GLY A 268 16.82 -1.87 27.08
N VAL A 269 17.50 -0.91 26.48
CA VAL A 269 17.87 0.37 27.10
C VAL A 269 17.32 1.52 26.29
N TRP A 270 17.23 2.70 26.88
CA TRP A 270 16.76 3.90 26.19
C TRP A 270 17.63 5.11 26.50
N GLU A 271 17.69 6.05 25.55
CA GLU A 271 18.48 7.27 25.66
C GLU A 271 17.72 8.46 25.06
N VAL A 272 17.72 9.60 25.76
CA VAL A 272 17.13 10.86 25.28
C VAL A 272 18.23 11.89 25.05
N ARG A 273 18.19 12.55 23.89
CA ARG A 273 19.06 13.66 23.49
C ARG A 273 18.25 14.70 22.74
N GLY A 274 18.35 15.97 23.14
CA GLY A 274 17.43 17.03 22.69
C GLY A 274 15.98 16.56 22.75
N ASP A 275 15.29 16.68 21.61
CA ASP A 275 13.88 16.28 21.43
C ASP A 275 13.71 14.85 20.87
N ARG A 276 14.75 14.00 20.99
CA ARG A 276 14.78 12.64 20.43
C ARG A 276 15.01 11.58 21.51
N LEU A 277 14.31 10.46 21.40
CA LEU A 277 14.37 9.28 22.26
C LEU A 277 14.67 8.04 21.39
N ALA A 278 15.80 7.39 21.66
CA ALA A 278 16.15 6.11 21.06
C ALA A 278 15.90 4.97 22.06
N ILE A 279 15.30 3.87 21.59
CA ILE A 279 15.10 2.63 22.37
C ILE A 279 15.91 1.53 21.69
N TYR A 280 16.81 0.90 22.43
CA TYR A 280 17.73 -0.13 21.96
C TYR A 280 17.35 -1.49 22.55
N TYR A 281 17.09 -2.47 21.70
CA TYR A 281 16.91 -3.88 22.08
C TYR A 281 18.18 -4.67 21.72
N SER A 282 18.21 -5.96 22.07
CA SER A 282 19.35 -6.83 21.76
C SER A 282 19.63 -7.00 20.27
N ASP A 283 18.60 -6.91 19.41
CA ASP A 283 18.66 -7.19 17.97
C ASP A 283 17.99 -6.13 17.09
N SER A 284 17.41 -5.10 17.70
CA SER A 284 16.60 -4.08 17.03
C SER A 284 16.64 -2.77 17.82
N ARG A 285 16.05 -1.72 17.26
CA ARG A 285 15.91 -0.42 17.93
C ARG A 285 14.65 0.27 17.43
N ARG A 286 14.11 1.20 18.19
CA ARG A 286 13.02 2.10 17.75
C ARG A 286 13.44 3.53 18.03
N TYR A 287 12.91 4.45 17.23
CA TYR A 287 13.24 5.87 17.37
C TYR A 287 11.97 6.69 17.54
N ILE A 288 11.98 7.63 18.50
CA ILE A 288 10.88 8.55 18.77
C ILE A 288 11.44 9.97 18.73
N TYR A 289 10.78 10.87 18.02
CA TYR A 289 11.21 12.27 17.95
C TYR A 289 10.03 13.23 17.92
N LEU A 290 10.29 14.46 18.38
CA LEU A 290 9.34 15.55 18.38
C LEU A 290 9.70 16.58 17.31
N GLU A 291 8.66 17.18 16.73
CA GLU A 291 8.80 18.31 15.82
C GLU A 291 7.81 19.41 16.22
N ASP A 292 8.33 20.61 16.49
CA ASP A 292 7.51 21.80 16.69
C ASP A 292 6.80 22.16 15.38
N THR A 293 5.52 22.52 15.47
CA THR A 293 4.68 22.96 14.35
C THR A 293 4.04 24.30 14.66
N SER A 294 3.46 24.95 13.65
CA SER A 294 2.78 26.24 13.86
C SER A 294 1.61 26.17 14.84
N ASP A 295 1.01 24.99 15.00
CA ASP A 295 -0.21 24.74 15.75
C ASP A 295 -0.03 23.71 16.87
N GLY A 296 1.20 23.31 17.21
CA GLY A 296 1.42 22.26 18.21
C GLY A 296 2.78 21.57 18.14
N ILE A 297 2.83 20.31 18.58
CA ILE A 297 4.01 19.43 18.54
C ILE A 297 3.59 18.09 17.94
N ASN A 298 4.31 17.63 16.92
CA ASN A 298 4.17 16.28 16.38
C ASN A 298 5.08 15.31 17.12
N GLY A 299 4.57 14.13 17.47
CA GLY A 299 5.38 12.99 17.91
C GLY A 299 5.39 11.93 16.82
N THR A 300 6.57 11.43 16.43
CA THR A 300 6.69 10.33 15.46
C THR A 300 7.50 9.20 16.05
N MET A 301 7.03 7.96 15.90
CA MET A 301 7.80 6.74 16.19
C MET A 301 8.09 5.96 14.91
N THR A 302 9.33 5.51 14.76
CA THR A 302 9.82 4.72 13.62
C THR A 302 10.47 3.40 14.06
N THR A 303 10.65 2.52 13.07
CA THR A 303 11.12 1.13 13.26
C THR A 303 12.59 0.93 13.53
N THR A 304 13.49 1.79 13.04
CA THR A 304 14.95 1.62 13.16
C THR A 304 15.66 2.96 13.27
N ASP A 305 15.19 3.99 12.59
CA ASP A 305 15.85 5.30 12.55
C ASP A 305 14.85 6.38 12.12
N ILE A 306 15.26 7.64 12.17
CA ILE A 306 14.39 8.78 11.88
C ILE A 306 13.74 8.75 10.48
N HIS A 307 14.30 8.03 9.50
CA HIS A 307 13.79 7.91 8.13
C HIS A 307 13.15 6.54 7.84
N SER A 308 13.09 5.65 8.82
CA SER A 308 12.54 4.31 8.64
C SER A 308 11.01 4.30 8.74
N THR A 309 10.39 3.14 8.51
CA THR A 309 8.94 2.98 8.54
C THR A 309 8.34 3.57 9.82
N ILE A 310 7.42 4.53 9.64
CA ILE A 310 6.63 5.13 10.71
C ILE A 310 5.71 4.06 11.29
N LEU A 311 5.82 3.84 12.59
CA LEU A 311 4.96 2.97 13.36
C LEU A 311 3.77 3.74 13.95
N TYR A 312 3.99 5.00 14.33
CA TYR A 312 2.98 5.83 15.01
C TYR A 312 3.26 7.32 14.80
N LYS A 313 2.18 8.12 14.75
CA LYS A 313 2.21 9.58 14.77
C LYS A 313 1.13 10.14 15.69
N SER A 314 1.46 11.19 16.43
CA SER A 314 0.53 11.98 17.24
C SER A 314 0.74 13.48 17.02
N HIS A 315 -0.28 14.26 17.37
CA HIS A 315 -0.21 15.73 17.36
C HIS A 315 -0.82 16.30 18.65
N LEU A 316 -0.02 17.08 19.37
CA LEU A 316 -0.42 17.83 20.56
C LEU A 316 -0.69 19.28 20.16
N SER A 317 -1.94 19.74 20.34
CA SER A 317 -2.35 21.10 19.97
C SER A 317 -1.61 22.20 20.74
N ALA A 318 -1.57 23.39 20.14
CA ALA A 318 -0.75 24.54 20.51
C ALA A 318 -0.65 24.76 22.03
N TYR A 319 0.60 24.72 22.47
CA TYR A 319 1.08 25.06 23.79
C TYR A 319 0.88 26.56 24.02
N ASN A 320 -0.22 26.97 24.66
CA ASN A 320 -0.25 28.31 25.25
C ASN A 320 0.86 28.31 26.32
N GLY A 321 1.69 29.36 26.37
CA GLY A 321 2.94 29.43 27.16
C GLY A 321 2.84 29.09 28.66
N ASP A 322 1.65 28.83 29.18
CA ASP A 322 1.34 28.33 30.53
C ASP A 322 1.39 26.79 30.64
N GLY A 323 1.72 26.09 29.55
CA GLY A 323 1.88 24.64 29.49
C GLY A 323 0.60 23.83 29.70
N PHE A 324 -0.52 24.33 29.19
CA PHE A 324 -1.81 23.63 29.13
C PHE A 324 -2.16 23.24 27.69
N GLY A 325 -2.32 21.96 27.40
CA GLY A 325 -2.59 21.46 26.04
C GLY A 325 -3.38 20.15 26.02
N VAL A 326 -4.00 19.85 24.88
CA VAL A 326 -4.73 18.58 24.62
C VAL A 326 -4.21 17.94 23.33
N SER A 327 -3.98 16.63 23.37
CA SER A 327 -3.64 15.78 22.23
C SER A 327 -4.72 14.73 22.05
N ILE A 328 -5.03 14.41 20.80
CA ILE A 328 -5.85 13.25 20.46
C ILE A 328 -4.91 12.05 20.40
N VAL A 329 -5.23 11.00 21.16
CA VAL A 329 -4.38 9.81 21.31
C VAL A 329 -4.84 8.71 20.36
N ASP A 330 -6.15 8.49 20.34
CA ASP A 330 -6.80 7.47 19.54
C ASP A 330 -8.22 7.91 19.18
N LEU A 331 -8.70 7.44 18.03
CA LEU A 331 -10.01 7.76 17.50
C LEU A 331 -10.60 6.52 16.82
N THR A 332 -11.58 5.91 17.47
CA THR A 332 -12.43 4.89 16.84
C THR A 332 -13.66 5.56 16.23
N ASN A 333 -14.49 4.80 15.50
CA ASN A 333 -15.71 5.35 14.89
C ASN A 333 -16.64 6.05 15.90
N THR A 334 -16.63 5.63 17.16
CA THR A 334 -17.58 6.08 18.21
C THR A 334 -16.91 6.58 19.48
N LYS A 335 -15.58 6.53 19.57
CA LYS A 335 -14.83 6.89 20.78
C LYS A 335 -13.63 7.76 20.45
N LEU A 336 -13.50 8.84 21.21
CA LEU A 336 -12.31 9.68 21.23
C LEU A 336 -11.53 9.40 22.52
N THR A 337 -10.25 9.07 22.38
CA THR A 337 -9.29 9.01 23.49
C THR A 337 -8.39 10.23 23.40
N TYR A 338 -8.35 11.03 24.47
CA TYR A 338 -7.56 12.25 24.50
C TYR A 338 -6.62 12.27 25.70
N MET A 339 -5.57 13.04 25.55
CA MET A 339 -4.60 13.35 26.57
C MET A 339 -4.57 14.84 26.82
N MET A 340 -4.46 15.22 28.08
CA MET A 340 -4.36 16.59 28.54
C MET A 340 -3.10 16.74 29.39
N ILE A 341 -2.33 17.79 29.14
CA ILE A 341 -1.13 18.16 29.89
C ILE A 341 -1.38 19.51 30.54
N MET A 342 -1.05 19.63 31.82
CA MET A 342 -1.14 20.84 32.62
C MET A 342 0.17 21.02 33.40
N ASN A 343 1.00 21.95 32.94
CA ASN A 343 2.24 22.32 33.62
C ASN A 343 1.99 23.48 34.60
N GLY A 344 2.91 23.64 35.56
CA GLY A 344 2.85 24.71 36.58
C GLY A 344 2.29 24.26 37.92
N ASP A 345 1.97 25.24 38.79
CA ASP A 345 1.37 24.98 40.10
C ASP A 345 -0.12 24.62 39.97
N LEU A 346 -0.44 23.36 40.22
CA LEU A 346 -1.79 22.82 40.09
C LEU A 346 -2.60 22.93 41.39
N SER A 347 -2.05 23.51 42.46
CA SER A 347 -2.71 23.59 43.77
C SER A 347 -4.04 24.36 43.75
N ASN A 348 -4.22 25.28 42.79
CA ASN A 348 -5.43 26.09 42.62
C ASN A 348 -6.42 25.52 41.59
N VAL A 349 -6.12 24.38 40.96
CA VAL A 349 -7.00 23.75 39.98
C VAL A 349 -8.08 22.93 40.71
N SER A 350 -9.33 23.38 40.64
CA SER A 350 -10.48 22.73 41.29
C SER A 350 -11.17 21.68 40.43
N GLU A 351 -11.10 21.81 39.10
CA GLU A 351 -11.66 20.88 38.13
C GLU A 351 -10.88 20.99 36.82
N SER A 352 -10.73 19.88 36.10
CA SER A 352 -10.23 19.87 34.72
C SER A 352 -10.91 18.77 33.92
N GLY A 353 -10.90 18.90 32.61
CA GLY A 353 -11.60 17.98 31.72
C GLY A 353 -11.66 18.47 30.29
N LEU A 354 -12.45 17.79 29.47
CA LEU A 354 -12.64 18.17 28.07
C LEU A 354 -14.08 18.58 27.83
N CYS A 355 -14.29 19.70 27.14
CA CYS A 355 -15.60 20.13 26.66
C CYS A 355 -15.71 19.87 25.15
N ILE A 356 -16.85 19.37 24.72
CA ILE A 356 -17.11 18.91 23.36
C ILE A 356 -18.46 19.42 22.86
N SER A 357 -18.50 19.84 21.60
CA SER A 357 -19.70 20.30 20.91
C SER A 357 -19.59 20.02 19.41
N GLN A 358 -20.69 20.11 18.67
CA GLN A 358 -20.67 20.16 17.20
C GLN A 358 -20.46 21.59 16.67
N LYS A 359 -20.34 22.56 17.58
CA LYS A 359 -20.02 23.97 17.27
C LYS A 359 -18.62 24.29 17.76
N GLU A 360 -17.94 25.16 17.02
CA GLU A 360 -16.64 25.71 17.39
C GLU A 360 -16.64 26.35 18.78
N ASN A 361 -15.50 26.28 19.44
CA ASN A 361 -15.20 26.88 20.74
C ASN A 361 -16.11 26.39 21.87
N PRO A 362 -16.23 25.07 22.12
CA PRO A 362 -17.00 24.56 23.24
C PRO A 362 -16.51 25.11 24.57
N THR A 363 -17.43 25.18 25.53
CA THR A 363 -17.17 25.65 26.90
C THR A 363 -17.71 24.66 27.91
N ILE A 364 -17.48 24.90 29.20
CA ILE A 364 -18.03 24.06 30.28
C ILE A 364 -19.58 24.08 30.38
N THR A 365 -20.27 24.94 29.61
CA THR A 365 -21.74 24.92 29.50
C THR A 365 -22.26 23.96 28.43
N ASP A 366 -21.38 23.51 27.54
CA ASP A 366 -21.65 22.42 26.60
C ASP A 366 -21.49 21.05 27.31
N LYS A 367 -21.42 19.96 26.54
CA LYS A 367 -21.11 18.64 27.10
C LYS A 367 -19.66 18.66 27.59
N LYS A 368 -19.44 18.37 28.87
CA LYS A 368 -18.10 18.26 29.46
C LYS A 368 -17.85 16.91 30.09
N TYR A 369 -16.59 16.48 30.03
CA TYR A 369 -16.09 15.23 30.60
C TYR A 369 -15.06 15.59 31.65
N VAL A 370 -15.45 15.47 32.92
CA VAL A 370 -14.59 15.78 34.08
C VAL A 370 -13.57 14.66 34.26
N SER A 371 -12.31 15.03 34.39
CA SER A 371 -11.20 14.10 34.58
C SER A 371 -11.25 13.44 35.95
N LYS A 372 -11.03 12.13 36.01
CA LYS A 372 -11.12 11.34 37.25
C LYS A 372 -9.94 11.54 38.22
N SER A 373 -8.83 12.13 37.78
CA SER A 373 -7.63 12.35 38.59
C SER A 373 -7.06 13.75 38.40
N GLY A 374 -6.69 14.40 39.51
CA GLY A 374 -5.86 15.60 39.50
C GLY A 374 -4.39 15.23 39.30
N GLY A 375 -3.68 15.99 38.45
CA GLY A 375 -2.27 15.77 38.14
C GLY A 375 -1.86 16.53 36.88
N ALA A 376 -0.56 16.62 36.63
CA ALA A 376 -0.03 17.34 35.47
C ALA A 376 -0.40 16.69 34.13
N VAL A 377 -0.83 15.42 34.16
CA VAL A 377 -1.16 14.69 32.95
C VAL A 377 -2.36 13.81 33.17
N ILE A 378 -3.31 13.89 32.24
CA ILE A 378 -4.63 13.28 32.31
C ILE A 378 -4.92 12.62 30.98
N VAL A 379 -5.61 11.49 31.03
CA VAL A 379 -6.25 10.91 29.84
C VAL A 379 -7.68 10.58 30.13
N GLY A 380 -8.50 10.85 29.14
CA GLY A 380 -9.92 10.58 29.19
C GLY A 380 -10.38 9.91 27.90
N GLU A 381 -11.51 9.25 28.03
CA GLU A 381 -12.25 8.69 26.91
C GLU A 381 -13.61 9.37 26.83
N ILE A 382 -14.03 9.64 25.60
CA ILE A 382 -15.32 10.20 25.24
C ILE A 382 -16.00 9.16 24.37
N PRO A 383 -16.83 8.27 24.96
CA PRO A 383 -17.59 7.28 24.21
C PRO A 383 -18.86 7.91 23.61
N ASP A 384 -19.57 7.08 22.85
CA ASP A 384 -20.90 7.37 22.30
C ASP A 384 -20.93 8.60 21.37
N LEU A 385 -19.85 8.80 20.61
CA LEU A 385 -19.78 9.75 19.51
C LEU A 385 -20.35 9.12 18.24
N TYR A 386 -20.90 9.96 17.37
CA TYR A 386 -21.41 9.49 16.08
C TYR A 386 -20.30 9.42 15.04
N SER A 387 -20.14 8.25 14.45
CA SER A 387 -19.26 8.03 13.31
C SER A 387 -19.61 8.96 12.14
N GLY A 388 -18.56 9.57 11.57
CA GLY A 388 -18.60 10.60 10.52
C GLY A 388 -19.17 11.97 10.90
N ASP A 389 -19.60 12.18 12.15
CA ASP A 389 -19.89 13.53 12.62
C ASP A 389 -18.58 14.30 12.90
N VAL A 390 -18.69 15.62 12.84
CA VAL A 390 -17.62 16.54 13.19
C VAL A 390 -17.88 17.08 14.59
N TYR A 391 -16.87 17.02 15.45
CA TYR A 391 -16.87 17.59 16.78
C TYR A 391 -15.76 18.62 16.94
N HIS A 392 -15.97 19.55 17.84
CA HIS A 392 -14.97 20.48 18.34
C HIS A 392 -14.72 20.16 19.81
N VAL A 393 -13.45 20.10 20.20
CA VAL A 393 -13.02 19.78 21.54
C VAL A 393 -12.06 20.83 22.10
N ARG A 394 -12.20 21.13 23.39
CA ARG A 394 -11.26 21.96 24.15
C ARG A 394 -11.03 21.37 25.52
N GLY A 395 -9.76 21.27 25.92
CA GLY A 395 -9.42 21.07 27.32
C GLY A 395 -9.85 22.29 28.12
N TYR A 396 -10.34 22.09 29.33
CA TYR A 396 -10.58 23.14 30.30
C TYR A 396 -9.96 22.82 31.66
N ARG A 397 -9.60 23.86 32.41
CA ARG A 397 -9.28 23.78 33.84
C ARG A 397 -9.85 24.99 34.58
N ILE A 398 -10.32 24.78 35.81
CA ILE A 398 -10.92 25.82 36.65
C ILE A 398 -9.92 26.19 37.75
N GLU A 399 -9.38 27.40 37.65
CA GLU A 399 -8.43 27.99 38.61
C GLU A 399 -9.12 29.09 39.41
N GLY A 400 -9.49 28.78 40.66
CA GLY A 400 -10.28 29.69 41.49
C GLY A 400 -11.63 30.03 40.85
N SER A 401 -11.78 31.25 40.33
CA SER A 401 -13.01 31.72 39.65
C SER A 401 -12.90 31.78 38.12
N GLN A 402 -11.72 31.49 37.56
CA GLN A 402 -11.47 31.55 36.12
C GLN A 402 -11.53 30.15 35.51
N THR A 403 -12.02 30.06 34.27
CA THR A 403 -11.92 28.86 33.45
C THR A 403 -10.99 29.14 32.29
N ILE A 404 -9.92 28.36 32.22
CA ILE A 404 -8.93 28.43 31.15
C ILE A 404 -9.21 27.28 30.18
N TYR A 405 -9.07 27.56 28.90
CA TYR A 405 -9.33 26.59 27.83
C TYR A 405 -8.14 26.48 26.88
N THR A 406 -7.92 25.30 26.31
CA THR A 406 -6.98 25.10 25.20
C THR A 406 -7.50 25.71 23.90
N ALA A 407 -6.71 25.63 22.83
CA ALA A 407 -7.18 25.89 21.48
C ALA A 407 -8.34 24.95 21.10
N ASP A 408 -9.21 25.42 20.21
CA ASP A 408 -10.28 24.62 19.61
C ASP A 408 -9.67 23.59 18.65
N THR A 409 -9.98 22.31 18.87
CA THR A 409 -9.54 21.22 18.02
C THR A 409 -10.74 20.60 17.31
N ARG A 410 -10.74 20.63 15.99
CA ARG A 410 -11.77 20.01 15.15
C ARG A 410 -11.43 18.54 14.90
N ILE A 411 -12.38 17.65 15.17
CA ILE A 411 -12.27 16.19 15.07
C ILE A 411 -13.32 15.70 14.08
N GLU A 412 -12.90 15.00 13.04
CA GLU A 412 -13.80 14.24 12.16
C GLU A 412 -13.81 12.78 12.62
N MET A 413 -14.96 12.28 13.06
CA MET A 413 -15.05 10.88 13.49
C MET A 413 -14.89 9.95 12.28
N PRO A 414 -14.07 8.90 12.36
CA PRO A 414 -13.87 8.00 11.24
C PRO A 414 -15.13 7.17 10.96
N VAL A 415 -15.19 6.67 9.74
CA VAL A 415 -16.19 5.72 9.26
C VAL A 415 -15.43 4.58 8.61
N GLN A 416 -14.86 3.71 9.45
CA GLN A 416 -13.89 2.71 9.02
C GLN A 416 -14.29 1.30 9.45
N ASP A 417 -14.11 0.31 8.57
CA ASP A 417 -14.25 -1.10 8.93
C ASP A 417 -12.94 -1.71 9.47
N ILE A 418 -12.98 -2.99 9.88
CA ILE A 418 -11.84 -3.69 10.48
C ILE A 418 -10.64 -3.88 9.52
N ASP A 419 -10.84 -3.69 8.21
CA ASP A 419 -9.77 -3.77 7.21
C ASP A 419 -9.14 -2.40 6.91
N GLY A 420 -9.57 -1.35 7.61
CA GLY A 420 -9.07 0.00 7.40
C GLY A 420 -9.73 0.70 6.20
N ASN A 421 -10.90 0.25 5.75
CA ASN A 421 -11.58 0.89 4.63
C ASN A 421 -12.39 2.10 5.09
N ASP A 422 -12.08 3.28 4.57
CA ASP A 422 -12.86 4.48 4.82
C ASP A 422 -14.07 4.59 3.87
N TYR A 423 -15.19 5.05 4.44
CA TYR A 423 -16.47 5.25 3.73
C TYR A 423 -16.99 6.67 3.91
N LYS A 424 -17.70 7.18 2.91
CA LYS A 424 -18.41 8.45 3.00
C LYS A 424 -19.82 8.24 3.51
N ILE A 425 -20.42 9.32 4.01
CA ILE A 425 -21.79 9.32 4.50
C ILE A 425 -22.67 10.18 3.60
N VAL A 426 -23.89 9.71 3.36
CA VAL A 426 -24.97 10.51 2.78
C VAL A 426 -26.17 10.55 3.72
N LYS A 427 -26.82 11.70 3.81
CA LYS A 427 -28.07 11.87 4.54
C LYS A 427 -29.23 11.82 3.56
N ILE A 428 -30.15 10.87 3.77
CA ILE A 428 -31.36 10.71 2.96
C ILE A 428 -32.56 10.71 3.90
N GLY A 429 -33.43 11.72 3.76
CA GLY A 429 -34.45 12.00 4.77
C GLY A 429 -33.83 12.26 6.14
N GLN A 430 -34.15 11.40 7.11
CA GLN A 430 -33.60 11.44 8.47
C GLN A 430 -32.53 10.36 8.75
N GLN A 431 -32.24 9.50 7.77
CA GLN A 431 -31.30 8.40 7.91
C GLN A 431 -29.92 8.81 7.34
N TYR A 432 -28.86 8.28 7.96
CA TYR A 432 -27.48 8.43 7.50
C TYR A 432 -26.98 7.09 7.01
N TRP A 433 -26.42 7.08 5.81
CA TRP A 433 -26.07 5.87 5.09
C TRP A 433 -24.65 5.93 4.57
N LEU A 434 -23.98 4.78 4.48
CA LEU A 434 -22.74 4.72 3.71
C LEU A 434 -23.03 5.06 2.26
N ALA A 435 -22.22 5.94 1.67
CA ALA A 435 -22.35 6.34 0.28
C ALA A 435 -21.94 5.19 -0.65
N GLU A 436 -20.97 4.39 -0.23
CA GLU A 436 -20.42 3.25 -0.96
C GLU A 436 -20.89 1.89 -0.39
N ASN A 437 -20.71 0.83 -1.19
CA ASN A 437 -20.90 -0.54 -0.74
C ASN A 437 -19.78 -0.97 0.20
N LEU A 438 -20.12 -1.79 1.19
CA LEU A 438 -19.14 -2.38 2.11
C LEU A 438 -18.12 -3.22 1.34
N ARG A 439 -16.84 -3.14 1.73
CA ARG A 439 -15.71 -3.83 1.11
C ARG A 439 -14.83 -4.56 2.14
N VAL A 440 -15.45 -4.97 3.25
CA VAL A 440 -14.80 -5.70 4.35
C VAL A 440 -14.59 -7.18 3.98
N THR A 441 -13.47 -7.74 4.39
CA THR A 441 -13.03 -9.13 4.13
C THR A 441 -12.91 -9.96 5.41
N LYS A 442 -13.08 -9.32 6.57
CA LYS A 442 -13.08 -9.93 7.90
C LYS A 442 -14.30 -9.50 8.70
N TYR A 443 -14.72 -10.32 9.65
CA TYR A 443 -15.66 -9.87 10.67
C TYR A 443 -14.98 -8.94 11.69
N ASN A 444 -15.76 -8.24 12.51
CA ASN A 444 -15.24 -7.28 13.50
C ASN A 444 -14.35 -7.93 14.59
N ASP A 445 -14.35 -9.26 14.73
CA ASP A 445 -13.42 -9.99 15.60
C ASP A 445 -12.09 -10.37 14.92
N GLY A 446 -11.89 -9.94 13.67
CA GLY A 446 -10.72 -10.24 12.85
C GLY A 446 -10.77 -11.59 12.13
N THR A 447 -11.81 -12.40 12.31
CA THR A 447 -11.94 -13.68 11.60
C THR A 447 -12.15 -13.42 10.09
N PRO A 448 -11.37 -14.04 9.19
CA PRO A 448 -11.58 -13.91 7.75
C PRO A 448 -12.95 -14.45 7.31
N ILE A 449 -13.57 -13.78 6.34
CA ILE A 449 -14.74 -14.27 5.61
C ILE A 449 -14.22 -15.16 4.47
N GLU A 450 -14.90 -16.27 4.15
CA GLU A 450 -14.47 -17.15 3.07
C GLU A 450 -14.52 -16.42 1.72
N TYR A 451 -13.37 -16.28 1.06
CA TYR A 451 -13.29 -15.67 -0.27
C TYR A 451 -13.55 -16.72 -1.35
N CYS A 452 -14.50 -16.44 -2.24
CA CYS A 452 -14.77 -17.26 -3.42
C CYS A 452 -14.57 -16.40 -4.67
N ASP A 453 -13.59 -16.74 -5.52
CA ASP A 453 -13.41 -16.11 -6.83
C ASP A 453 -14.32 -16.76 -7.91
N LYS A 454 -14.25 -16.33 -9.17
CA LYS A 454 -15.10 -16.83 -10.25
C LYS A 454 -15.05 -18.34 -10.52
N ASN A 455 -13.99 -19.02 -10.10
CA ASN A 455 -13.82 -20.46 -10.23
C ASN A 455 -14.29 -21.23 -8.98
N HIS A 456 -14.60 -20.54 -7.88
CA HIS A 456 -14.99 -21.15 -6.60
C HIS A 456 -16.51 -21.28 -6.42
N THR A 457 -17.17 -21.81 -7.44
CA THR A 457 -18.63 -22.02 -7.45
C THR A 457 -19.06 -23.09 -6.43
N ILE A 458 -18.25 -24.13 -6.25
CA ILE A 458 -18.54 -25.25 -5.34
C ILE A 458 -18.38 -24.81 -3.89
N GLU A 459 -17.32 -24.06 -3.59
CA GLU A 459 -17.01 -23.53 -2.27
C GLU A 459 -18.08 -22.53 -1.81
N TRP A 460 -18.53 -21.65 -2.71
CA TRP A 460 -19.66 -20.75 -2.44
C TRP A 460 -20.91 -21.53 -2.02
N THR A 461 -21.26 -22.56 -2.80
CA THR A 461 -22.43 -23.41 -2.53
C THR A 461 -22.27 -24.13 -1.19
N ALA A 462 -21.10 -24.73 -0.94
CA ALA A 462 -20.80 -25.44 0.30
C ALA A 462 -20.81 -24.52 1.53
N ALA A 463 -20.37 -23.27 1.39
CA ALA A 463 -20.48 -22.25 2.42
C ALA A 463 -21.94 -21.94 2.75
N GLY A 464 -22.76 -21.70 1.73
CA GLY A 464 -24.20 -21.50 1.87
C GLY A 464 -24.91 -22.66 2.57
N ASP A 465 -24.70 -23.89 2.09
CA ASP A 465 -25.31 -25.10 2.64
C ASP A 465 -24.91 -25.36 4.10
N SER A 466 -23.69 -24.96 4.47
CA SER A 466 -23.17 -25.06 5.84
C SER A 466 -23.48 -23.84 6.71
N LYS A 467 -24.24 -22.86 6.20
CA LYS A 467 -24.55 -21.59 6.87
C LYS A 467 -23.31 -20.81 7.31
N ARG A 468 -22.29 -20.80 6.45
CA ARG A 468 -21.02 -20.08 6.67
C ARG A 468 -20.99 -18.85 5.76
N GLY A 469 -20.52 -17.74 6.31
CA GLY A 469 -20.41 -16.51 5.53
C GLY A 469 -19.29 -16.59 4.49
N ALA A 470 -19.62 -16.19 3.26
CA ALA A 470 -18.70 -16.13 2.13
C ALA A 470 -18.86 -14.79 1.39
N TYR A 471 -17.80 -14.38 0.69
CA TYR A 471 -17.82 -13.17 -0.14
C TYR A 471 -17.05 -13.34 -1.44
N SER A 472 -17.34 -12.47 -2.39
CA SER A 472 -16.64 -12.31 -3.66
C SER A 472 -16.45 -10.82 -3.96
N TRP A 473 -15.43 -10.48 -4.74
CA TRP A 473 -15.44 -9.21 -5.46
C TRP A 473 -16.36 -9.31 -6.68
N ILE A 474 -16.66 -8.17 -7.29
CA ILE A 474 -17.44 -8.13 -8.53
C ILE A 474 -16.86 -9.11 -9.57
N PHE A 475 -17.73 -9.95 -10.14
CA PHE A 475 -17.39 -11.05 -11.07
C PHE A 475 -16.35 -12.06 -10.57
N GLY A 476 -16.03 -12.03 -9.27
CA GLY A 476 -15.09 -12.96 -8.65
C GLY A 476 -13.68 -12.74 -9.15
N GLU A 477 -13.37 -11.51 -9.55
CA GLU A 477 -12.04 -11.11 -9.99
C GLU A 477 -11.18 -10.68 -8.79
N ASP A 478 -9.88 -10.53 -9.02
CA ASP A 478 -8.97 -9.95 -8.02
C ASP A 478 -9.45 -8.56 -7.58
N PRO A 479 -9.29 -8.16 -6.30
CA PRO A 479 -9.71 -6.83 -5.82
C PRO A 479 -9.12 -5.66 -6.62
N ASN A 480 -7.95 -5.83 -7.24
CA ASN A 480 -7.29 -4.82 -8.07
C ASN A 480 -7.59 -4.95 -9.56
N TRP A 481 -8.39 -5.94 -9.98
CA TRP A 481 -8.82 -6.08 -11.37
C TRP A 481 -9.58 -4.83 -11.80
N ILE A 482 -9.20 -4.26 -12.95
CA ILE A 482 -9.79 -3.03 -13.48
C ILE A 482 -10.79 -3.41 -14.56
N TRP A 483 -12.03 -2.96 -14.39
CA TRP A 483 -13.07 -3.15 -15.40
C TRP A 483 -12.97 -2.09 -16.49
N ASP A 484 -12.45 -2.45 -17.65
CA ASP A 484 -12.27 -1.58 -18.82
C ASP A 484 -13.54 -1.42 -19.67
N GLY A 485 -14.35 -2.47 -19.76
CA GLY A 485 -15.62 -2.52 -20.49
C GLY A 485 -16.84 -1.96 -19.76
N ASP A 486 -16.65 -1.24 -18.65
CA ASP A 486 -17.74 -0.61 -17.91
C ASP A 486 -18.33 0.57 -18.70
N ASN A 487 -19.38 0.27 -19.47
CA ASN A 487 -20.22 1.23 -20.17
C ASN A 487 -21.52 1.51 -19.41
N PHE A 488 -21.67 0.95 -18.21
CA PHE A 488 -22.89 1.03 -17.43
C PHE A 488 -22.75 2.11 -16.37
N ASN A 489 -21.73 2.01 -15.53
CA ASN A 489 -21.55 2.84 -14.35
C ASN A 489 -20.86 4.17 -14.72
N ASN A 490 -21.66 5.14 -15.15
CA ASN A 490 -21.15 6.48 -15.48
C ASN A 490 -20.70 7.23 -14.22
N GLY A 491 -19.49 7.81 -14.26
CA GLY A 491 -18.93 8.59 -13.15
C GLY A 491 -18.07 7.78 -12.17
N VAL A 492 -17.82 6.48 -12.42
CA VAL A 492 -16.85 5.70 -11.65
C VAL A 492 -15.46 6.28 -11.88
N VAL A 493 -14.88 6.91 -10.85
CA VAL A 493 -13.51 7.44 -10.90
C VAL A 493 -12.49 6.32 -10.80
N ASN A 494 -12.79 5.27 -10.03
CA ASN A 494 -11.91 4.12 -9.86
C ASN A 494 -12.63 2.80 -10.19
N ARG A 495 -12.22 2.19 -11.31
CA ARG A 495 -12.85 0.98 -11.86
C ARG A 495 -12.26 -0.33 -11.33
N GLN A 496 -11.48 -0.30 -10.24
CA GLN A 496 -11.02 -1.55 -9.62
C GLN A 496 -12.20 -2.28 -8.96
N ALA A 497 -12.20 -3.60 -9.04
CA ALA A 497 -13.24 -4.49 -8.52
C ALA A 497 -13.66 -4.15 -7.08
N ARG A 498 -12.70 -3.87 -6.20
CA ARG A 498 -12.96 -3.53 -4.79
C ARG A 498 -13.78 -2.26 -4.54
N PHE A 499 -13.76 -1.28 -5.46
CA PHE A 499 -14.53 -0.04 -5.29
C PHE A 499 -16.01 -0.17 -5.64
N TYR A 500 -16.39 -1.30 -6.25
CA TYR A 500 -17.78 -1.70 -6.43
C TYR A 500 -18.40 -2.31 -5.17
N GLY A 501 -17.56 -2.67 -4.18
CA GLY A 501 -17.95 -3.36 -2.95
C GLY A 501 -17.85 -4.88 -3.03
N GLY A 502 -17.94 -5.52 -1.88
CA GLY A 502 -18.02 -6.97 -1.74
C GLY A 502 -19.44 -7.50 -1.98
N ILE A 503 -19.51 -8.70 -2.51
CA ILE A 503 -20.72 -9.48 -2.72
C ILE A 503 -20.73 -10.58 -1.67
N TYR A 504 -21.60 -10.47 -0.68
CA TYR A 504 -21.65 -11.34 0.49
C TYR A 504 -22.85 -12.28 0.38
N ASN A 505 -22.73 -13.51 0.87
CA ASN A 505 -23.93 -14.31 1.12
C ASN A 505 -24.66 -13.81 2.38
N TRP A 506 -25.93 -14.20 2.54
CA TRP A 506 -26.71 -13.70 3.67
C TRP A 506 -26.19 -14.24 5.03
N HIS A 507 -25.54 -15.40 5.04
CA HIS A 507 -24.93 -15.93 6.26
C HIS A 507 -23.79 -15.06 6.79
N ALA A 508 -23.03 -14.37 5.92
CA ALA A 508 -22.06 -13.37 6.34
C ALA A 508 -22.76 -12.12 6.91
N VAL A 509 -23.86 -11.70 6.29
CA VAL A 509 -24.64 -10.52 6.67
C VAL A 509 -25.16 -10.60 8.11
N VAL A 510 -25.71 -11.76 8.50
CA VAL A 510 -26.31 -11.94 9.84
C VAL A 510 -25.39 -12.63 10.85
N ASP A 511 -24.10 -12.80 10.52
CA ASP A 511 -23.15 -13.40 11.44
C ASP A 511 -23.01 -12.53 12.70
N LYS A 512 -23.04 -13.16 13.88
CA LYS A 512 -22.91 -12.50 15.19
C LYS A 512 -21.60 -11.71 15.34
N ARG A 513 -20.57 -12.04 14.56
CA ARG A 513 -19.27 -11.34 14.56
C ARG A 513 -19.33 -10.00 13.82
N ARG A 514 -20.39 -9.77 13.03
CA ARG A 514 -20.76 -8.53 12.32
C ARG A 514 -19.77 -8.11 11.22
N LEU A 515 -20.33 -7.58 10.13
CA LEU A 515 -19.59 -6.97 9.02
C LEU A 515 -19.48 -5.45 9.12
N ALA A 516 -20.55 -4.81 9.63
CA ALA A 516 -20.67 -3.36 9.60
C ALA A 516 -19.67 -2.69 10.56
N PRO A 517 -19.11 -1.53 10.18
CA PRO A 517 -18.29 -0.69 11.06
C PRO A 517 -18.97 -0.39 12.40
N GLU A 518 -18.18 -0.12 13.45
CA GLU A 518 -18.77 0.31 14.74
C GLU A 518 -19.58 1.60 14.56
N GLY A 519 -20.78 1.65 15.16
CA GLY A 519 -21.74 2.75 14.99
C GLY A 519 -22.62 2.61 13.74
N TRP A 520 -22.51 1.49 13.02
CA TRP A 520 -23.29 1.18 11.82
C TRP A 520 -23.82 -0.24 11.89
N HIS A 521 -24.91 -0.50 11.18
CA HIS A 521 -25.47 -1.83 11.01
C HIS A 521 -25.97 -2.08 9.58
N ILE A 522 -26.23 -3.35 9.28
CA ILE A 522 -26.86 -3.74 8.02
C ILE A 522 -28.37 -3.51 8.17
N PRO A 523 -29.00 -2.73 7.27
CA PRO A 523 -30.36 -2.24 7.46
C PRO A 523 -31.39 -3.35 7.60
N SER A 524 -32.42 -3.06 8.37
CA SER A 524 -33.69 -3.79 8.39
C SER A 524 -34.51 -3.51 7.11
N LYS A 525 -35.54 -4.32 6.88
CA LYS A 525 -36.54 -4.07 5.84
C LYS A 525 -37.25 -2.74 6.10
N GLU A 526 -37.63 -2.46 7.34
CA GLU A 526 -38.33 -1.23 7.73
C GLU A 526 -37.47 0.01 7.46
N GLU A 527 -36.16 -0.06 7.67
CA GLU A 527 -35.25 1.05 7.33
C GLU A 527 -35.17 1.31 5.83
N PHE A 528 -35.22 0.27 4.99
CA PHE A 528 -35.37 0.44 3.55
C PHE A 528 -36.72 1.04 3.16
N VAL A 529 -37.81 0.69 3.85
CA VAL A 529 -39.12 1.32 3.63
C VAL A 529 -39.05 2.81 3.94
N VAL A 530 -38.41 3.21 5.05
CA VAL A 530 -38.20 4.62 5.40
C VAL A 530 -37.34 5.33 4.36
N LEU A 531 -36.26 4.70 3.89
CA LEU A 531 -35.41 5.24 2.83
C LEU A 531 -36.23 5.53 1.57
N LEU A 532 -36.96 4.53 1.07
CA LEU A 532 -37.77 4.67 -0.13
C LEU A 532 -38.90 5.70 0.04
N GLY A 533 -39.56 5.72 1.19
CA GLY A 533 -40.58 6.73 1.51
C GLY A 533 -40.00 8.16 1.52
N SER A 534 -38.78 8.34 2.03
CA SER A 534 -38.12 9.66 2.08
C SER A 534 -37.77 10.23 0.71
N ILE A 535 -37.70 9.37 -0.31
CA ILE A 535 -37.48 9.75 -1.72
C ILE A 535 -38.77 9.71 -2.55
N GLY A 536 -39.94 9.62 -1.90
CA GLY A 536 -41.24 9.78 -2.53
C GLY A 536 -41.93 8.49 -2.97
N ALA A 537 -41.44 7.31 -2.58
CA ALA A 537 -42.16 6.07 -2.85
C ALA A 537 -43.42 5.95 -1.96
N SER A 538 -44.52 5.49 -2.55
CA SER A 538 -45.75 5.19 -1.82
C SER A 538 -45.52 4.00 -0.89
N THR A 539 -45.81 4.18 0.40
CA THR A 539 -45.64 3.12 1.42
C THR A 539 -46.74 2.06 1.38
N GLU A 540 -47.88 2.35 0.75
CA GLU A 540 -49.03 1.45 0.66
C GLU A 540 -48.72 0.22 -0.23
N ASP A 541 -47.81 0.36 -1.20
CA ASP A 541 -47.45 -0.69 -2.15
C ASP A 541 -46.38 -1.67 -1.62
N PHE A 542 -45.68 -1.33 -0.52
CA PHE A 542 -44.67 -2.24 0.06
C PHE A 542 -45.28 -3.45 0.78
N ALA A 543 -46.56 -3.37 1.18
CA ALA A 543 -47.24 -4.43 1.93
C ALA A 543 -47.64 -5.64 1.07
N SER A 544 -47.83 -5.47 -0.24
CA SER A 544 -48.18 -6.58 -1.15
C SER A 544 -46.97 -7.29 -1.77
N GLY A 545 -45.75 -6.78 -1.55
CA GLY A 545 -44.55 -7.22 -2.27
C GLY A 545 -44.53 -6.77 -3.73
N ASP A 546 -45.40 -5.84 -4.11
CA ASP A 546 -45.50 -5.34 -5.48
C ASP A 546 -44.43 -4.29 -5.80
N MET A 547 -44.03 -4.32 -7.06
CA MET A 547 -42.96 -3.52 -7.66
C MET A 547 -43.37 -2.06 -7.76
N ASN A 548 -42.64 -1.17 -7.07
CA ASN A 548 -42.84 0.27 -7.24
C ASN A 548 -41.97 0.82 -8.37
N TYR A 549 -42.65 1.41 -9.36
CA TYR A 549 -42.05 2.29 -10.35
C TYR A 549 -41.53 3.54 -9.65
N MET A 550 -40.22 3.65 -9.48
CA MET A 550 -39.58 4.85 -8.93
C MET A 550 -38.55 5.38 -9.92
N ASN A 551 -38.96 6.38 -10.69
CA ASN A 551 -38.04 7.17 -11.50
C ASN A 551 -37.06 7.94 -10.58
N GLY A 552 -35.80 7.51 -10.53
CA GLY A 552 -34.68 8.45 -10.58
C GLY A 552 -33.98 8.95 -9.31
N LEU A 553 -33.97 8.25 -8.17
CA LEU A 553 -33.29 8.77 -6.95
C LEU A 553 -32.15 7.94 -6.35
N LEU A 554 -32.00 6.65 -6.69
CA LEU A 554 -30.83 5.82 -6.29
C LEU A 554 -29.72 5.76 -7.36
N ALA A 555 -29.89 6.60 -8.41
CA ALA A 555 -29.04 6.90 -9.55
C ALA A 555 -28.20 5.78 -10.17
N HIS A 556 -28.66 5.38 -11.36
CA HIS A 556 -27.82 5.10 -12.51
C HIS A 556 -28.22 6.10 -13.62
N ASP A 557 -27.32 7.05 -13.90
CA ASP A 557 -27.11 7.81 -15.15
C ASP A 557 -28.23 8.51 -15.96
N HIS A 558 -29.53 8.35 -15.70
CA HIS A 558 -30.60 9.15 -16.35
C HIS A 558 -31.20 10.26 -15.48
N TYR A 559 -30.86 10.26 -14.19
CA TYR A 559 -31.27 11.24 -13.21
C TYR A 559 -30.05 11.63 -12.37
N GLN A 560 -29.91 12.91 -12.02
CA GLN A 560 -28.80 13.37 -11.19
C GLN A 560 -28.76 12.53 -9.90
N ASN A 561 -27.58 12.04 -9.51
CA ASN A 561 -27.38 11.42 -8.19
C ASN A 561 -27.47 12.49 -7.10
N ILE A 562 -28.69 12.98 -6.86
CA ILE A 562 -28.95 14.10 -5.96
C ILE A 562 -28.75 13.73 -4.49
N THR A 563 -28.72 12.43 -4.17
CA THR A 563 -28.54 11.92 -2.80
C THR A 563 -27.08 11.60 -2.48
N GLY A 564 -26.24 11.36 -3.49
CA GLY A 564 -24.86 10.89 -3.32
C GLY A 564 -24.74 9.39 -3.01
N TRP A 565 -25.85 8.65 -3.02
CA TRP A 565 -25.86 7.19 -2.85
C TRP A 565 -25.29 6.54 -4.10
N THR A 566 -24.04 6.04 -4.08
CA THR A 566 -23.43 5.46 -5.28
C THR A 566 -23.86 4.01 -5.45
N GLY A 567 -24.96 3.76 -6.16
CA GLY A 567 -25.51 2.43 -6.39
C GLY A 567 -25.04 1.76 -7.67
N TRP A 568 -23.73 1.46 -7.79
CA TRP A 568 -23.17 0.85 -8.99
C TRP A 568 -23.82 -0.51 -9.30
N ALA A 569 -24.09 -0.77 -10.58
CA ALA A 569 -24.53 -2.07 -11.06
C ALA A 569 -23.37 -3.07 -10.99
N VAL A 570 -23.55 -4.14 -10.22
CA VAL A 570 -22.46 -5.06 -9.83
C VAL A 570 -22.81 -6.55 -9.97
N SER A 571 -24.02 -6.88 -10.43
CA SER A 571 -24.54 -8.26 -10.46
C SER A 571 -24.49 -8.94 -9.08
N GLY A 572 -24.69 -10.26 -9.02
CA GLY A 572 -24.67 -11.06 -7.80
C GLY A 572 -24.30 -12.52 -8.05
N ARG A 573 -24.23 -13.30 -6.97
CA ARG A 573 -24.04 -14.75 -7.00
C ARG A 573 -25.39 -15.47 -6.89
N ALA A 574 -25.59 -16.48 -7.72
CA ALA A 574 -26.73 -17.39 -7.63
C ALA A 574 -26.50 -18.47 -6.56
N THR A 575 -27.56 -19.19 -6.20
CA THR A 575 -27.52 -20.26 -5.19
C THR A 575 -26.64 -21.44 -5.56
N ASP A 576 -26.42 -21.66 -6.86
CA ASP A 576 -25.50 -22.68 -7.38
C ASP A 576 -24.05 -22.18 -7.45
N GLY A 577 -23.77 -20.99 -6.89
CA GLY A 577 -22.47 -20.33 -6.87
C GLY A 577 -22.10 -19.62 -8.19
N SER A 578 -22.89 -19.79 -9.25
CA SER A 578 -22.62 -19.15 -10.54
C SER A 578 -22.89 -17.64 -10.47
N TRP A 579 -22.28 -16.89 -11.39
CA TRP A 579 -22.57 -15.46 -11.54
C TRP A 579 -23.92 -15.25 -12.21
N LYS A 580 -24.74 -14.36 -11.66
CA LYS A 580 -25.99 -13.97 -12.31
C LYS A 580 -25.68 -13.28 -13.64
N SER A 581 -26.25 -13.82 -14.73
CA SER A 581 -25.74 -13.66 -16.10
C SER A 581 -25.73 -12.22 -16.62
N TRP A 582 -24.76 -11.92 -17.49
CA TRP A 582 -24.55 -10.66 -18.19
C TRP A 582 -25.47 -10.42 -19.41
N ASN A 583 -26.12 -11.45 -19.96
CA ASN A 583 -26.48 -11.46 -21.39
C ASN A 583 -27.95 -11.14 -21.68
N SER A 584 -28.77 -10.85 -20.67
CA SER A 584 -30.20 -10.57 -20.88
C SER A 584 -30.75 -9.65 -19.80
N LEU A 585 -30.72 -8.33 -20.00
CA LEU A 585 -31.44 -7.33 -19.17
C LEU A 585 -31.18 -7.36 -17.63
N SER A 586 -30.40 -8.32 -17.09
CA SER A 586 -30.17 -8.61 -15.68
C SER A 586 -28.85 -8.05 -15.14
N ALA A 587 -27.88 -7.68 -16.00
CA ALA A 587 -26.68 -6.94 -15.60
C ALA A 587 -26.95 -5.46 -15.23
N ARG A 588 -28.23 -5.10 -15.18
CA ARG A 588 -28.74 -3.76 -14.92
C ARG A 588 -29.23 -3.60 -13.50
N GLU A 589 -29.09 -4.63 -12.65
CA GLU A 589 -29.55 -4.62 -11.28
C GLU A 589 -28.40 -4.53 -10.27
N THR A 590 -28.65 -3.76 -9.21
CA THR A 590 -27.87 -3.81 -7.97
C THR A 590 -28.83 -4.08 -6.83
N SER A 591 -28.39 -4.92 -5.90
CA SER A 591 -29.19 -5.33 -4.75
C SER A 591 -28.37 -5.20 -3.47
N TRP A 592 -29.05 -4.76 -2.42
CA TRP A 592 -28.48 -4.62 -1.09
C TRP A 592 -29.24 -5.45 -0.09
N TRP A 593 -28.50 -6.23 0.68
CA TRP A 593 -29.08 -7.06 1.72
C TRP A 593 -29.77 -6.25 2.81
N SER A 594 -30.90 -6.77 3.26
CA SER A 594 -31.43 -6.53 4.59
C SER A 594 -30.88 -7.58 5.56
N SER A 595 -30.74 -7.20 6.83
CA SER A 595 -30.48 -8.12 7.94
C SER A 595 -31.73 -8.94 8.31
N ASP A 596 -32.92 -8.54 7.86
CA ASP A 596 -34.18 -9.23 8.15
C ASP A 596 -34.47 -10.39 7.21
N ILE A 597 -35.27 -11.31 7.73
CA ILE A 597 -35.79 -12.47 7.04
C ILE A 597 -37.31 -12.45 7.06
N SER A 598 -37.94 -12.81 5.95
CA SER A 598 -39.39 -12.99 5.87
C SER A 598 -39.87 -14.17 6.73
N GLU A 599 -41.17 -14.22 7.02
CA GLU A 599 -41.80 -15.35 7.71
C GLU A 599 -41.55 -16.69 7.00
N GLY A 600 -41.38 -16.67 5.67
CA GLY A 600 -41.05 -17.84 4.86
C GLY A 600 -39.57 -18.26 4.88
N GLY A 601 -38.70 -17.56 5.63
CA GLY A 601 -37.28 -17.88 5.70
C GLY A 601 -36.43 -17.31 4.55
N TYR A 602 -36.97 -16.36 3.78
CA TYR A 602 -36.25 -15.69 2.69
C TYR A 602 -35.76 -14.31 3.12
N PRO A 603 -34.45 -14.02 3.06
CA PRO A 603 -33.91 -12.70 3.36
C PRO A 603 -34.49 -11.62 2.47
N TRP A 604 -34.77 -10.47 3.07
CA TRP A 604 -35.16 -9.28 2.31
C TRP A 604 -33.93 -8.61 1.68
N LEU A 605 -34.16 -7.91 0.58
CA LEU A 605 -33.22 -7.02 -0.05
C LEU A 605 -33.97 -5.83 -0.66
N ILE A 606 -33.25 -4.75 -0.90
CA ILE A 606 -33.68 -3.69 -1.81
C ILE A 606 -32.92 -3.87 -3.12
N TYR A 607 -33.61 -3.76 -4.24
CA TYR A 607 -32.99 -3.81 -5.57
C TYR A 607 -33.28 -2.53 -6.35
N HIS A 608 -32.42 -2.25 -7.31
CA HIS A 608 -32.58 -1.19 -8.30
C HIS A 608 -32.22 -1.74 -9.67
N ARG A 609 -33.11 -1.65 -10.68
CA ARG A 609 -32.82 -2.06 -12.07
C ARG A 609 -32.88 -0.91 -13.07
N ARG A 610 -31.96 -0.92 -14.04
CA ARG A 610 -31.90 0.03 -15.16
C ARG A 610 -32.84 -0.37 -16.32
N GLY A 611 -33.66 0.57 -16.78
CA GLY A 611 -34.46 0.52 -18.01
C GLY A 611 -35.08 1.89 -18.34
N ASP A 612 -35.75 2.05 -19.49
CA ASP A 612 -36.50 3.27 -19.85
C ASP A 612 -37.60 3.63 -18.82
N SER A 613 -37.84 2.70 -17.90
CA SER A 613 -38.76 2.74 -16.76
C SER A 613 -38.13 2.13 -15.51
N GLY A 614 -36.88 2.51 -15.15
CA GLY A 614 -36.14 1.90 -14.03
C GLY A 614 -36.97 1.73 -12.76
N ASP A 615 -36.88 0.56 -12.13
CA ASP A 615 -37.63 0.17 -10.93
C ASP A 615 -36.70 0.05 -9.72
N SER A 616 -37.24 0.40 -8.55
CA SER A 616 -36.59 0.16 -7.27
C SER A 616 -37.63 -0.42 -6.33
N GLY A 617 -37.28 -1.48 -5.63
CA GLY A 617 -38.24 -2.14 -4.76
C GLY A 617 -37.58 -2.97 -3.68
N ILE A 618 -38.41 -3.41 -2.75
CA ILE A 618 -38.03 -4.40 -1.75
C ILE A 618 -38.50 -5.75 -2.24
N SER A 619 -37.62 -6.74 -2.20
CA SER A 619 -37.92 -8.12 -2.58
C SER A 619 -37.24 -9.08 -1.61
N TRP A 620 -37.47 -10.37 -1.81
CA TRP A 620 -36.84 -11.43 -1.05
C TRP A 620 -36.06 -12.35 -1.99
N THR A 621 -35.06 -13.04 -1.44
CA THR A 621 -34.30 -14.03 -2.20
C THR A 621 -33.81 -15.17 -1.31
N TYR A 622 -32.94 -16.04 -1.81
CA TYR A 622 -32.36 -17.17 -1.07
C TYR A 622 -31.12 -16.76 -0.26
N GLN A 623 -30.95 -17.36 0.92
CA GLN A 623 -29.83 -17.10 1.83
C GLN A 623 -28.44 -17.40 1.23
N ASN A 624 -28.39 -18.30 0.24
CA ASN A 624 -27.16 -18.74 -0.42
C ASN A 624 -26.81 -17.90 -1.65
N GLU A 625 -27.64 -16.94 -2.05
CA GLU A 625 -27.24 -15.96 -3.06
C GLU A 625 -26.23 -14.97 -2.49
N GLY A 626 -25.58 -14.20 -3.37
CA GLY A 626 -24.65 -13.16 -2.99
C GLY A 626 -25.04 -11.81 -3.55
N TRP A 627 -25.12 -10.82 -2.67
CA TRP A 627 -25.43 -9.43 -3.00
C TRP A 627 -24.59 -8.46 -2.19
N THR A 628 -24.62 -7.19 -2.56
CA THR A 628 -23.84 -6.17 -1.85
C THR A 628 -24.46 -5.81 -0.51
N VAL A 629 -23.66 -5.18 0.34
CA VAL A 629 -24.09 -4.65 1.62
C VAL A 629 -23.89 -3.15 1.62
N ARG A 630 -24.86 -2.42 2.17
CA ARG A 630 -24.73 -1.03 2.54
C ARG A 630 -25.19 -0.85 3.96
N CYS A 631 -24.49 -0.03 4.72
CA CYS A 631 -24.80 0.16 6.14
C CYS A 631 -25.54 1.47 6.38
N ILE A 632 -26.38 1.45 7.40
CA ILE A 632 -27.07 2.60 7.96
C ILE A 632 -26.49 2.88 9.36
N ARG A 633 -26.42 4.16 9.73
CA ARG A 633 -25.86 4.58 11.02
C ARG A 633 -26.80 4.23 12.15
N ASP A 634 -26.26 3.75 13.25
CA ASP A 634 -27.01 3.50 14.47
C ASP A 634 -27.64 4.81 14.97
N THR A 635 -28.92 4.77 15.35
CA THR A 635 -29.54 5.85 16.12
C THR A 635 -29.03 5.81 17.56
N ALA A 636 -28.93 6.96 18.24
CA ALA A 636 -28.59 7.00 19.67
C ALA A 636 -29.39 5.96 20.46
N LYS A 637 -28.70 5.26 21.36
CA LYS A 637 -29.35 4.47 22.41
C LYS A 637 -29.90 5.36 23.52
#